data_AF-Q3B4M0-F1
#
_entry.id   AF-Q3B4M0-F1
#
_cell.length_a   1.000
_cell.length_b   1.000
_cell.length_c   1.000
_cell.angle_alpha   90.00
_cell.angle_beta   90.00
_cell.angle_gamma   90.00
#
_symmetry.space_group_name_H-M   'P 1'
#
loop_
_entity.id
_entity.type
_entity.pdbx_description
1 polymer ?
#
loop_
_entity_poly.entity_id
_entity_poly.type
_entity_poly.pdbx_seq_one_letter_code
_entity_poly.pdbx_strand_id
1 'polypeptide(L)'
;MVKKSEAESFRASVRDFDGWPKSWMGVTEDLAYGRKLLPFFAGFLQELYDEGVSRKTFAGYRDNLWLLGGAIIGEVSLYEEYRDDPLEKLSLSVADGGMLPDHCDRMTRADMQAFERMCRRFERYLQDLK
;
A
#
# COMPACT_ATOMS: atom_id res chain seq x y z
N MET A 1 3.95 -22.34 -17.06
CA MET A 1 2.56 -22.74 -16.73
C MET A 1 1.97 -21.60 -15.93
N VAL A 2 1.30 -20.64 -16.58
CA VAL A 2 0.69 -19.50 -15.89
C VAL A 2 -0.48 -20.07 -15.10
N LYS A 3 -0.35 -20.16 -13.78
CA LYS A 3 -1.48 -20.51 -12.91
C LYS A 3 -2.57 -19.48 -13.21
N LYS A 4 -3.74 -19.96 -13.62
CA LYS A 4 -4.96 -19.18 -13.74
C LYS A 4 -5.09 -18.34 -12.47
N SER A 5 -5.04 -17.01 -12.61
CA SER A 5 -5.46 -16.08 -11.57
C SER A 5 -6.89 -16.46 -11.17
N GLU A 6 -7.06 -16.98 -9.95
CA GLU A 6 -8.29 -16.75 -9.25
C GLU A 6 -8.43 -15.23 -9.16
N ALA A 7 -9.55 -14.71 -9.65
CA ALA A 7 -9.81 -13.27 -9.65
C ALA A 7 -9.66 -12.75 -8.22
N GLU A 8 -8.82 -11.73 -8.02
CA GLU A 8 -8.47 -11.05 -6.77
C GLU A 8 -9.44 -11.30 -5.59
N SER A 9 -9.31 -12.47 -4.94
CA SER A 9 -10.23 -12.98 -3.92
C SER A 9 -10.28 -12.05 -2.70
N PHE A 10 -9.21 -11.30 -2.47
CA PHE A 10 -9.13 -10.29 -1.42
C PHE A 10 -10.22 -9.21 -1.55
N ARG A 11 -10.75 -8.95 -2.76
CA ARG A 11 -11.71 -7.86 -3.02
C ARG A 11 -12.99 -7.95 -2.21
N ALA A 12 -13.43 -9.16 -1.85
CA ALA A 12 -14.57 -9.34 -0.95
C ALA A 12 -14.33 -8.75 0.45
N SER A 13 -13.06 -8.60 0.85
CA SER A 13 -12.63 -8.09 2.16
C SER A 13 -12.09 -6.65 2.10
N VAL A 14 -11.95 -6.07 0.91
CA VAL A 14 -11.41 -4.72 0.69
C VAL A 14 -12.43 -3.91 -0.10
N ARG A 15 -13.28 -3.18 0.64
CA ARG A 15 -14.28 -2.31 0.03
C ARG A 15 -13.60 -1.12 -0.66
N ASP A 16 -14.06 -0.82 -1.87
CA ASP A 16 -13.67 0.36 -2.64
C ASP A 16 -12.16 0.46 -2.93
N PHE A 17 -11.48 -0.67 -3.13
CA PHE A 17 -10.05 -0.71 -3.44
C PHE A 17 -9.68 0.18 -4.63
N ASP A 18 -10.44 0.11 -5.72
CA ASP A 18 -10.18 0.94 -6.91
C ASP A 18 -10.47 2.44 -6.67
N GLY A 19 -11.22 2.76 -5.62
CA GLY A 19 -11.51 4.12 -5.18
C GLY A 19 -10.43 4.74 -4.29
N TRP A 20 -9.49 3.95 -3.77
CA TRP A 20 -8.43 4.44 -2.87
C TRP A 20 -7.66 5.65 -3.42
N PRO A 21 -7.20 5.68 -4.69
CA PRO A 21 -6.48 6.83 -5.22
C PRO A 21 -7.28 8.13 -5.19
N LYS A 22 -8.62 8.06 -5.28
CA LYS A 22 -9.49 9.23 -5.17
C LYS A 22 -9.51 9.80 -3.73
N SER A 23 -9.31 8.96 -2.73
CA SER A 23 -9.27 9.39 -1.32
C SER A 23 -7.96 10.07 -0.93
N TRP A 24 -6.87 9.81 -1.66
CA TRP A 24 -5.57 10.44 -1.46
C TRP A 24 -5.37 11.70 -2.31
N MET A 25 -6.20 11.87 -3.34
CA MET A 25 -6.08 12.92 -4.35
C MET A 25 -6.25 14.32 -3.76
N GLY A 26 -5.24 15.18 -3.92
CA GLY A 26 -5.32 16.63 -3.79
C GLY A 26 -5.46 17.34 -5.14
N VAL A 27 -4.73 16.86 -6.15
CA VAL A 27 -4.74 17.33 -7.56
C VAL A 27 -4.93 16.18 -8.54
N THR A 28 -5.18 16.45 -9.82
CA THR A 28 -5.55 15.39 -10.78
C THR A 28 -4.42 14.40 -11.06
N GLU A 29 -3.18 14.88 -10.98
CA GLU A 29 -1.95 14.13 -11.15
C GLU A 29 -1.80 13.05 -10.06
N ASP A 30 -2.24 13.31 -8.83
CA ASP A 30 -2.25 12.36 -7.72
C ASP A 30 -3.09 11.13 -8.06
N LEU A 31 -4.25 11.34 -8.67
CA LEU A 31 -5.14 10.25 -9.07
C LEU A 31 -4.47 9.36 -10.12
N ALA A 32 -3.79 9.97 -11.10
CA ALA A 32 -3.08 9.24 -12.13
C ALA A 32 -1.92 8.42 -11.54
N TYR A 33 -1.16 9.00 -10.62
CA TYR A 33 -0.05 8.32 -9.97
C TYR A 33 -0.52 7.23 -8.99
N GLY A 34 -1.51 7.52 -8.14
CA GLY A 34 -2.06 6.56 -7.17
C GLY A 34 -2.64 5.30 -7.82
N ARG A 35 -3.20 5.41 -9.03
CA ARG A 35 -3.63 4.24 -9.81
C ARG A 35 -2.47 3.32 -10.20
N LYS A 36 -1.26 3.85 -10.38
CA LYS A 36 -0.06 3.05 -10.67
C LYS A 36 0.39 2.21 -9.46
N LEU A 37 0.00 2.60 -8.23
CA LEU A 37 0.33 1.86 -7.01
C LEU A 37 -0.58 0.63 -6.80
N LEU A 38 -1.82 0.67 -7.31
CA LEU A 38 -2.83 -0.35 -7.06
C LEU A 38 -2.42 -1.78 -7.45
N PRO A 39 -1.75 -2.05 -8.58
CA PRO A 39 -1.33 -3.42 -8.92
C PRO A 39 -0.41 -4.04 -7.86
N PHE A 40 0.49 -3.26 -7.25
CA PHE A 40 1.38 -3.73 -6.20
C PHE A 40 0.63 -4.01 -4.90
N PHE A 41 -0.30 -3.12 -4.53
CA PHE A 41 -1.15 -3.32 -3.37
C PHE A 41 -2.09 -4.52 -3.54
N ALA A 42 -2.65 -4.71 -4.73
CA ALA A 42 -3.52 -5.82 -5.05
C ALA A 42 -2.80 -7.16 -4.91
N GLY A 43 -1.60 -7.28 -5.47
CA GLY A 43 -0.82 -8.51 -5.35
C GLY A 43 -0.40 -8.81 -3.90
N PHE A 44 -0.01 -7.80 -3.13
CA PHE A 44 0.29 -7.98 -1.70
C PHE A 44 -0.94 -8.41 -0.89
N LEU A 45 -2.10 -7.79 -1.13
CA LEU A 45 -3.36 -8.18 -0.48
C LEU A 45 -3.79 -9.60 -0.88
N GLN A 46 -3.55 -9.99 -2.13
CA GLN A 46 -3.82 -11.35 -2.58
C GLN A 46 -2.91 -12.36 -1.87
N GLU A 47 -1.61 -12.08 -1.74
CA GLU A 47 -0.68 -12.96 -1.01
C GLU A 47 -1.11 -13.14 0.45
N LEU A 48 -1.45 -12.04 1.14
CA LEU A 48 -1.97 -12.11 2.50
C LEU A 48 -3.24 -12.96 2.61
N TYR A 49 -4.11 -12.88 1.59
CA TYR A 49 -5.33 -13.67 1.53
C TYR A 49 -5.02 -15.16 1.34
N ASP A 50 -4.11 -15.49 0.43
CA ASP A 50 -3.71 -16.87 0.10
C ASP A 50 -2.95 -17.54 1.26
N GLU A 51 -2.18 -16.77 2.03
CA GLU A 51 -1.57 -17.22 3.27
C GLU A 51 -2.59 -17.56 4.38
N GLY A 52 -3.84 -17.11 4.24
CA GLY A 52 -4.89 -17.36 5.22
C GLY A 52 -4.69 -16.59 6.53
N VAL A 53 -4.10 -15.38 6.48
CA VAL A 53 -3.97 -14.56 7.70
C VAL A 53 -5.35 -14.27 8.30
N SER A 54 -5.41 -14.11 9.62
CA SER A 54 -6.68 -13.86 10.31
C SER A 54 -7.38 -12.61 9.76
N ARG A 55 -8.72 -12.58 9.74
CA ARG A 55 -9.50 -11.41 9.27
C ARG A 55 -9.08 -10.11 9.96
N LYS A 56 -8.77 -10.17 11.26
CA LYS A 56 -8.32 -9.00 12.04
C LYS A 56 -6.95 -8.51 11.55
N THR A 57 -6.02 -9.44 11.30
CA THR A 57 -4.67 -9.13 10.78
C THR A 57 -4.76 -8.55 9.37
N PHE A 58 -5.56 -9.17 8.50
CA PHE A 58 -5.79 -8.71 7.13
C PHE A 58 -6.32 -7.28 7.11
N ALA A 59 -7.36 -6.98 7.91
CA ALA A 59 -7.92 -5.64 8.02
C ALA A 59 -6.88 -4.61 8.47
N GLY A 60 -6.06 -4.95 9.47
CA GLY A 60 -4.98 -4.06 9.92
C GLY A 60 -3.92 -3.79 8.85
N TYR A 61 -3.50 -4.82 8.11
CA TYR A 61 -2.57 -4.63 6.99
C TYR A 61 -3.17 -3.82 5.86
N ARG A 62 -4.43 -4.08 5.49
CA ARG A 62 -5.18 -3.29 4.49
C ARG A 62 -5.24 -1.81 4.88
N ASP A 63 -5.62 -1.51 6.12
CA ASP A 63 -5.80 -0.13 6.58
C ASP A 63 -4.45 0.61 6.64
N ASN A 64 -3.40 -0.07 7.10
CA ASN A 64 -2.04 0.47 7.06
C ASN A 64 -1.54 0.68 5.63
N LEU A 65 -1.86 -0.24 4.70
CA LEU A 65 -1.47 -0.10 3.29
C LEU A 65 -2.17 1.10 2.64
N TRP A 66 -3.43 1.35 3.01
CA TRP A 66 -4.14 2.56 2.59
C TRP A 66 -3.48 3.84 3.12
N LEU A 67 -3.02 3.84 4.39
CA LEU A 67 -2.26 4.96 4.97
C LEU A 67 -0.94 5.20 4.25
N LEU A 68 -0.21 4.13 3.93
CA LEU A 68 1.04 4.21 3.16
C LEU A 68 0.79 4.85 1.79
N GLY A 69 -0.27 4.45 1.09
CA GLY A 69 -0.65 5.04 -0.19
C GLY A 69 -0.90 6.56 -0.09
N GLY A 70 -1.59 7.02 0.94
CA GLY A 70 -1.81 8.45 1.20
C GLY A 70 -0.49 9.21 1.40
N ALA A 71 0.39 8.69 2.26
CA ALA A 71 1.68 9.31 2.54
C ALA A 71 2.57 9.40 1.28
N ILE A 72 2.61 8.34 0.47
CA ILE A 72 3.34 8.33 -0.81
C ILE A 72 2.80 9.42 -1.75
N ILE A 73 1.48 9.51 -1.90
CA ILE A 73 0.87 10.52 -2.76
C ILE A 73 1.11 11.94 -2.26
N GLY A 74 1.04 12.17 -0.94
CA GLY A 74 1.40 13.44 -0.35
C GLY A 74 2.84 13.85 -0.67
N GLU A 75 3.80 12.93 -0.57
CA GLU A 75 5.20 13.18 -0.89
C GLU A 75 5.42 13.43 -2.39
N VAL A 76 4.84 12.58 -3.25
CA VAL A 76 4.92 12.73 -4.71
C VAL A 76 4.34 14.07 -5.15
N SER A 77 3.21 14.48 -4.57
CA SER A 77 2.60 15.78 -4.85
C SER A 77 3.47 16.93 -4.37
N LEU A 78 4.09 16.82 -3.19
CA LEU A 78 4.90 17.87 -2.60
C LEU A 78 6.17 18.15 -3.40
N TYR A 79 6.78 17.10 -3.96
CA TYR A 79 8.06 17.17 -4.67
C TYR A 79 7.93 17.03 -6.20
N GLU A 80 6.70 17.00 -6.73
CA GLU A 80 6.39 16.86 -8.17
C GLU A 80 6.97 15.60 -8.84
N GLU A 81 7.07 14.50 -8.09
CA GLU A 81 7.74 13.25 -8.48
C GLU A 81 6.85 12.32 -9.34
N TYR A 82 5.85 12.85 -10.04
CA TYR A 82 4.86 12.04 -10.79
C TYR A 82 5.44 11.16 -11.92
N ARG A 83 6.69 11.44 -12.31
CA ARG A 83 7.43 10.69 -13.32
C ARG A 83 8.24 9.53 -12.75
N ASP A 84 8.38 9.46 -11.44
CA ASP A 84 9.14 8.41 -10.78
C ASP A 84 8.46 7.06 -10.98
N ASP A 85 9.29 6.03 -11.09
CA ASP A 85 8.81 4.66 -11.21
C ASP A 85 8.07 4.26 -9.91
N PRO A 86 6.84 3.75 -10.01
CA PRO A 86 6.03 3.43 -8.83
C PRO A 86 6.65 2.31 -7.98
N LEU A 87 7.35 1.34 -8.55
CA LEU A 87 7.98 0.26 -7.80
C LEU A 87 9.20 0.76 -7.02
N GLU A 88 10.02 1.60 -7.64
CA GLU A 88 11.14 2.25 -6.95
C GLU A 88 10.65 3.19 -5.85
N LYS A 89 9.61 3.98 -6.11
CA LYS A 89 9.00 4.84 -5.07
C LYS A 89 8.47 4.01 -3.90
N LEU A 90 7.73 2.95 -4.17
CA LEU A 90 7.24 2.03 -3.14
C LEU A 90 8.40 1.42 -2.33
N SER A 91 9.47 0.98 -3.00
CA SER A 91 10.65 0.39 -2.36
C SER A 91 11.30 1.38 -1.39
N LEU A 92 11.48 2.64 -1.80
CA LEU A 92 12.02 3.70 -0.95
C LEU A 92 11.09 4.02 0.23
N SER A 93 9.78 4.05 0.00
CA SER A 93 8.78 4.39 1.02
C SER A 93 8.58 3.31 2.08
N VAL A 94 9.04 2.08 1.88
CA VAL A 94 8.97 1.01 2.90
C VAL A 94 10.32 0.66 3.51
N ALA A 95 11.42 1.18 2.96
CA ALA A 95 12.77 0.97 3.46
C ALA A 95 12.91 1.45 4.92
N ASP A 96 13.79 0.79 5.68
CA ASP A 96 14.13 1.14 7.07
C ASP A 96 12.93 1.23 8.03
N GLY A 97 11.86 0.48 7.76
CA GLY A 97 10.64 0.46 8.58
C GLY A 97 9.50 1.32 8.03
N GLY A 98 9.73 2.00 6.91
CA GLY A 98 8.75 2.74 6.15
C GLY A 98 8.65 4.22 6.51
N MET A 99 8.20 5.00 5.54
CA MET A 99 7.93 6.42 5.69
C MET A 99 6.84 6.66 6.75
N LEU A 100 6.87 7.82 7.39
CA LEU A 100 5.85 8.17 8.36
C LEU A 100 4.51 8.39 7.66
N PRO A 101 3.42 7.77 8.14
CA PRO A 101 2.08 8.04 7.62
C PRO A 101 1.67 9.49 7.86
N ASP A 102 0.73 9.97 7.05
CA ASP A 102 -0.01 11.17 7.38
C ASP A 102 -0.66 11.05 8.77
N HIS A 103 -0.64 12.14 9.52
CA HIS A 103 -1.15 12.19 10.90
C HIS A 103 -0.46 11.24 11.89
N CYS A 104 0.82 10.89 11.66
CA CYS A 104 1.59 10.06 12.61
C CYS A 104 1.63 10.64 14.03
N ASP A 105 1.46 11.97 14.18
CA ASP A 105 1.34 12.67 15.46
C ASP A 105 0.13 12.22 16.31
N ARG A 106 -0.87 11.62 15.66
CA ARG A 106 -2.12 11.13 16.30
C ARG A 106 -2.12 9.62 16.52
N MET A 107 -1.12 8.91 16.01
CA MET A 107 -1.03 7.45 16.12
C MET A 107 -0.47 7.04 17.48
N THR A 108 -1.01 5.97 18.05
CA THR A 108 -0.39 5.38 19.24
C THR A 108 0.90 4.66 18.88
N ARG A 109 1.75 4.38 19.88
CA ARG A 109 2.94 3.54 19.68
C ARG A 109 2.60 2.16 19.10
N ALA A 110 1.46 1.59 19.50
CA ALA A 110 1.01 0.29 18.99
C ALA A 110 0.62 0.37 17.50
N ASP A 111 -0.01 1.47 17.08
CA ASP A 111 -0.37 1.70 15.68
C ASP A 111 0.87 1.90 14.82
N MET A 112 1.84 2.71 15.27
CA MET A 112 3.11 2.88 14.57
C MET A 112 3.86 1.56 14.39
N GLN A 113 3.92 0.74 15.44
CA GLN A 113 4.53 -0.60 15.33
C GLN A 113 3.75 -1.52 14.40
N ALA A 114 2.42 -1.41 14.32
CA ALA A 114 1.62 -2.18 13.38
C ALA A 114 1.87 -1.74 11.94
N PHE A 115 2.04 -0.44 11.71
CA PHE A 115 2.40 0.12 10.42
C PHE A 115 3.79 -0.34 9.99
N GLU A 116 4.81 -0.20 10.85
CA GLU A 116 6.18 -0.66 10.57
C GLU A 116 6.22 -2.17 10.24
N ARG A 117 5.47 -2.99 10.98
CA ARG A 117 5.34 -4.43 10.68
C ARG A 117 4.72 -4.70 9.31
N MET A 118 3.77 -3.88 8.88
CA MET A 118 3.19 -3.95 7.54
C MET A 118 4.24 -3.57 6.51
N CYS A 119 4.93 -2.42 6.66
CA CYS A 119 5.98 -1.95 5.75
C CYS A 119 7.07 -3.00 5.55
N ARG A 120 7.62 -3.56 6.63
CA ARG A 120 8.64 -4.63 6.55
C ARG A 120 8.16 -5.87 5.80
N ARG A 121 6.86 -6.17 5.87
CA ARG A 121 6.29 -7.32 5.16
C ARG A 121 6.09 -7.00 3.68
N PHE A 122 5.57 -5.82 3.39
CA PHE A 122 5.37 -5.36 2.03
C PHE A 122 6.71 -5.14 1.30
N GLU A 123 7.75 -4.68 1.99
CA GLU A 123 9.13 -4.60 1.49
C GLU A 123 9.62 -5.95 0.97
N ARG A 124 9.43 -7.03 1.73
CA ARG A 124 9.78 -8.39 1.28
C ARG A 124 9.01 -8.80 0.03
N TYR A 125 7.70 -8.53 0.02
CA TYR A 125 6.88 -8.77 -1.17
C TYR A 125 7.41 -8.03 -2.41
N LEU A 126 7.79 -6.76 -2.27
CA LEU A 126 8.34 -5.97 -3.38
C LEU A 126 9.71 -6.49 -3.84
N GLN A 127 10.52 -7.02 -2.93
CA GLN A 127 11.81 -7.65 -3.28
C GLN A 127 11.63 -8.91 -4.12
N ASP A 128 10.58 -9.69 -3.89
CA ASP A 128 10.27 -10.90 -4.67
C ASP A 128 9.74 -10.61 -6.08
N LEU A 129 9.36 -9.36 -6.36
CA LEU A 129 8.94 -8.90 -7.70
C LEU A 129 10.11 -8.47 -8.60
N LYS A 130 11.31 -8.24 -8.03
CA LYS A 130 12.52 -7.79 -8.73
C LYS A 130 13.30 -8.96 -9.31
#